data_AF-A0A843TB59-F1
#
_entry.id   AF-A0A843TB59-F1
#
_cell.length_a   1.000
_cell.length_b   1.000
_cell.length_c   1.000
_cell.angle_alpha   90.00
_cell.angle_beta   90.00
_cell.angle_gamma   90.00
#
_symmetry.space_group_name_H-M   'P 1'
#
loop_
_entity.id
_entity.type
_entity.pdbx_description
1 polymer ?
#
loop_
_entity_poly.entity_id
_entity_poly.type
_entity_poly.pdbx_seq_one_letter_code
_entity_poly.pdbx_strand_id
1 'polypeptide(L)'
;MDRPDPDKAETLLQASESVEKLLKGSIVSVGILFVSLGLLVATALVSFGRLDPLERQVAARQLELEDLERTAQELAVEKTELGGAIVDARARLSSIQREVESLAQASPPTSARRAAAVARSIEEVDREVATKVQGSSSNPAPGAASSAINDAIQRLFADDAATRIRAYEWLMARSNQDTTIVPRLLSYARDNPENRNGVYNALVVLNGLESSTLEANATAIADLTAGARLQGPRTADVAASVELRLRRQ
;
A
#
# COMPACT_ATOMS: atom_id res chain seq x y z
N MET A 1 -56.10 76.46 45.14
CA MET A 1 -54.85 75.70 45.36
C MET A 1 -55.23 74.24 45.37
N ASP A 2 -55.13 73.61 44.21
CA ASP A 2 -55.42 72.18 44.05
C ASP A 2 -54.24 71.40 44.62
N ARG A 3 -54.46 70.59 45.65
CA ARG A 3 -53.42 69.72 46.19
C ARG A 3 -53.22 68.58 45.20
N PRO A 4 -51.98 68.30 44.76
CA PRO A 4 -51.72 67.18 43.88
C PRO A 4 -52.12 65.89 44.59
N ASP A 5 -52.91 65.11 43.88
CA ASP A 5 -53.46 63.82 44.29
C ASP A 5 -52.31 62.83 44.53
N PRO A 6 -52.05 62.40 45.78
CA PRO A 6 -50.88 61.56 46.13
C PRO A 6 -50.87 60.24 45.37
N ASP A 7 -52.03 59.73 44.98
CA ASP A 7 -52.19 58.48 44.22
C ASP A 7 -51.58 58.57 42.81
N LYS A 8 -51.50 59.78 42.24
CA LYS A 8 -50.86 59.99 40.93
C LYS A 8 -49.33 59.95 40.99
N ALA A 9 -48.74 60.34 42.13
CA ALA A 9 -47.30 60.27 42.30
C ALA A 9 -46.82 58.83 42.47
N GLU A 10 -47.58 58.02 43.20
CA GLU A 10 -47.26 56.61 43.46
C GLU A 10 -47.41 55.75 42.19
N THR A 11 -48.44 56.01 41.38
CA THR A 11 -48.63 55.34 40.08
C THR A 11 -47.55 55.67 39.07
N LEU A 12 -47.04 56.91 39.02
CA LEU A 12 -45.92 57.28 38.14
C LEU A 12 -44.60 56.62 38.57
N LEU A 13 -44.39 56.47 39.89
CA LEU A 13 -43.19 55.82 40.41
C LEU A 13 -43.20 54.32 40.08
N GLN A 14 -44.35 53.66 40.26
CA GLN A 14 -44.53 52.25 39.93
C GLN A 14 -44.42 51.97 38.42
N ALA A 15 -44.88 52.91 37.59
CA ALA A 15 -44.70 52.86 36.13
C ALA A 15 -43.23 53.00 35.71
N SER A 16 -42.46 53.88 36.37
CA SER A 16 -41.03 54.03 36.07
C SER A 16 -40.21 52.78 36.43
N GLU A 17 -40.52 52.12 37.55
CA GLU A 17 -39.80 50.93 38.01
C GLU A 17 -40.09 49.70 37.13
N SER A 18 -41.32 49.60 36.60
CA SER A 18 -41.70 48.52 35.68
C SER A 18 -41.07 48.71 34.29
N VAL A 19 -40.91 49.95 33.82
CA VAL A 19 -40.18 50.27 32.59
C VAL A 19 -38.69 49.93 32.72
N GLU A 20 -38.06 50.23 33.86
CA GLU A 20 -36.64 49.89 34.08
C GLU A 20 -36.39 48.37 34.14
N LYS A 21 -37.32 47.61 34.73
CA LYS A 21 -37.25 46.12 34.73
C LYS A 21 -37.44 45.55 33.32
N LEU A 22 -38.33 46.13 32.51
CA LEU A 22 -38.52 45.75 31.11
C LEU A 22 -37.28 46.06 30.25
N LEU A 23 -36.65 47.22 30.45
CA LEU A 23 -35.41 47.61 29.75
C LEU A 23 -34.23 46.69 30.13
N LYS A 24 -34.04 46.40 31.42
CA LYS A 24 -32.99 45.47 31.86
C LYS A 24 -33.23 44.04 31.40
N GLY A 25 -34.49 43.58 31.38
CA GLY A 25 -34.86 42.27 30.84
C GLY A 25 -34.63 42.15 29.32
N SER A 26 -34.89 43.22 28.57
CA SER A 26 -34.72 43.26 27.11
C SER A 26 -33.25 43.31 26.68
N ILE A 27 -32.39 44.03 27.40
CA ILE A 27 -30.95 44.10 27.07
C ILE A 27 -30.28 42.73 27.28
N VAL A 28 -30.67 41.99 28.33
CA VAL A 28 -30.13 40.65 28.60
C VAL A 28 -30.58 39.65 27.53
N SER A 29 -31.84 39.69 27.07
CA SER A 29 -32.34 38.77 26.05
C SER A 29 -31.74 39.05 24.66
N VAL A 30 -31.53 40.32 24.30
CA VAL A 30 -30.85 40.69 23.05
C VAL A 30 -29.38 40.27 23.09
N GLY A 31 -28.69 40.45 24.22
CA GLY A 31 -27.30 40.00 24.39
C GLY A 31 -27.12 38.49 24.20
N ILE A 32 -28.04 37.67 24.74
CA ILE A 32 -28.00 36.21 24.58
C ILE A 32 -28.17 35.78 23.12
N LEU A 33 -29.02 36.48 22.35
CA LEU A 33 -29.22 36.19 20.92
C LEU A 33 -27.99 36.50 20.06
N PHE A 34 -27.23 37.55 20.38
CA PHE A 34 -25.99 37.84 19.66
C PHE A 34 -24.89 36.83 19.95
N VAL A 35 -24.78 36.35 21.19
CA VAL A 35 -23.81 35.30 21.56
C VAL A 35 -24.15 33.98 20.89
N SER A 36 -25.43 33.57 20.86
CA SER A 36 -25.83 32.35 20.17
C SER A 36 -25.63 32.44 18.66
N LEU A 37 -25.92 33.60 18.04
CA LEU A 37 -25.66 33.82 16.62
C LEU A 37 -24.16 33.81 16.29
N GLY A 38 -23.33 34.45 17.12
CA GLY A 38 -21.87 34.44 16.96
C GLY A 38 -21.29 33.02 17.05
N LEU A 39 -21.81 32.21 17.98
CA LEU A 39 -21.41 30.79 18.11
C LEU A 39 -21.82 29.97 16.87
N LEU A 40 -23.00 30.23 16.31
CA LEU A 40 -23.51 29.57 15.11
C LEU A 40 -22.70 29.93 13.85
N VAL A 41 -22.30 31.19 13.72
CA VAL A 41 -21.42 31.65 12.63
C VAL A 41 -20.01 31.07 12.78
N ALA A 42 -19.47 31.02 13.99
CA ALA A 42 -18.16 30.42 14.25
C ALA A 42 -18.15 28.91 13.95
N THR A 43 -19.18 28.16 14.33
CA THR A 43 -19.30 26.73 14.00
C THR A 43 -19.49 26.51 12.49
N ALA A 44 -20.24 27.37 11.81
CA ALA A 44 -20.35 27.32 10.35
C ALA A 44 -18.99 27.57 9.66
N LEU A 45 -18.24 28.61 10.05
CA LEU A 45 -16.93 28.92 9.47
C LEU A 45 -15.89 27.81 9.71
N VAL A 46 -15.87 27.18 10.89
CA VAL A 46 -15.02 26.02 11.18
C VAL A 46 -15.43 24.80 10.35
N SER A 47 -16.72 24.64 10.06
CA SER A 47 -17.22 23.55 9.22
C SER A 47 -16.85 23.76 7.75
N PHE A 48 -16.93 25.00 7.24
CA PHE A 48 -16.54 25.33 5.87
C PHE A 48 -15.03 25.20 5.64
N GLY A 49 -14.18 25.59 6.60
CA GLY A 49 -12.72 25.44 6.48
C GLY A 49 -12.22 23.99 6.48
N ARG A 50 -13.08 23.01 6.83
CA ARG A 50 -12.77 21.56 6.78
C ARG A 50 -13.21 20.88 5.49
N LEU A 51 -13.90 21.57 4.57
CA LEU A 51 -14.35 21.00 3.31
C LEU A 51 -13.22 20.94 2.25
N ASP A 52 -12.38 21.97 2.16
CA ASP A 52 -11.23 22.01 1.24
C ASP A 52 -10.30 20.79 1.32
N PRO A 53 -9.85 20.32 2.51
CA PRO A 53 -8.99 19.14 2.57
C PRO A 53 -9.73 17.85 2.17
N LEU A 54 -11.05 17.78 2.39
CA LEU A 54 -11.86 16.63 1.99
C LEU A 54 -12.07 16.60 0.47
N GLU A 55 -12.31 17.75 -0.18
CA GLU A 55 -12.42 17.83 -1.64
C GLU A 55 -11.10 17.41 -2.32
N ARG A 56 -9.96 17.88 -1.80
CA ARG A 56 -8.65 17.44 -2.31
C ARG A 56 -8.41 15.95 -2.11
N GLN A 57 -8.84 15.41 -0.97
CA GLN A 57 -8.71 13.99 -0.70
C GLN A 57 -9.60 13.15 -1.63
N VAL A 58 -10.83 13.60 -1.90
CA VAL A 58 -11.75 12.95 -2.86
C VAL A 58 -11.18 13.02 -4.28
N ALA A 59 -10.67 14.17 -4.71
CA ALA A 59 -10.05 14.32 -6.03
C ALA A 59 -8.81 13.42 -6.19
N ALA A 60 -7.96 13.34 -5.17
CA ALA A 60 -6.80 12.44 -5.17
C ALA A 60 -7.21 10.96 -5.24
N ARG A 61 -8.26 10.57 -4.49
CA ARG A 61 -8.81 9.21 -4.52
C ARG A 61 -9.48 8.86 -5.84
N GLN A 62 -10.13 9.81 -6.49
CA GLN A 62 -10.71 9.61 -7.83
C GLN A 62 -9.61 9.35 -8.87
N LEU A 63 -8.52 10.11 -8.81
CA LEU A 63 -7.39 9.90 -9.71
C LEU A 63 -6.69 8.56 -9.47
N GLU A 64 -6.54 8.15 -8.19
CA GLU A 64 -6.01 6.83 -7.82
C GLU A 64 -6.92 5.69 -8.35
N LEU A 65 -8.25 5.85 -8.28
CA LEU A 65 -9.20 4.86 -8.80
C LEU A 65 -9.14 4.75 -10.33
N GLU A 66 -9.00 5.88 -11.04
CA GLU A 66 -8.89 5.88 -12.50
C GLU A 66 -7.59 5.20 -12.98
N ASP A 67 -6.48 5.42 -12.27
CA ASP A 67 -5.20 4.76 -12.55
C ASP A 67 -5.25 3.25 -12.26
N LEU A 68 -5.89 2.86 -11.15
CA LEU A 68 -6.14 1.45 -10.82
C LEU A 68 -7.03 0.76 -11.86
N GLU A 69 -8.09 1.42 -12.32
CA GLU A 69 -8.98 0.87 -13.34
C GLU A 69 -8.26 0.67 -14.67
N ARG A 70 -7.43 1.64 -15.08
CA ARG A 70 -6.58 1.52 -16.27
C ARG A 70 -5.61 0.35 -16.16
N THR A 71 -4.93 0.22 -15.02
CA THR A 71 -4.00 -0.88 -14.77
C THR A 71 -4.71 -2.24 -14.80
N ALA A 72 -5.92 -2.32 -14.23
CA ALA A 72 -6.72 -3.54 -14.26
C ALA A 72 -7.17 -3.91 -15.68
N GLN A 73 -7.49 -2.92 -16.53
CA GLN A 73 -7.80 -3.15 -17.94
C GLN A 73 -6.58 -3.64 -18.72
N GLU A 74 -5.41 -3.05 -18.52
CA GLU A 74 -4.15 -3.49 -19.16
C GLU A 74 -3.83 -4.95 -18.79
N LEU A 75 -3.94 -5.31 -17.50
CA LEU A 75 -3.78 -6.68 -17.01
C LEU A 75 -4.82 -7.65 -17.61
N ALA A 76 -6.05 -7.20 -17.82
CA ALA A 76 -7.09 -8.02 -18.44
C ALA A 76 -6.76 -8.33 -19.91
N VAL A 77 -6.21 -7.36 -20.64
CA VAL A 77 -5.72 -7.55 -22.02
C VAL A 77 -4.53 -8.49 -22.05
N GLU A 78 -3.54 -8.31 -21.19
CA GLU A 78 -2.37 -9.20 -21.13
C GLU A 78 -2.80 -10.66 -20.82
N LYS A 79 -3.77 -10.83 -19.92
CA LYS A 79 -4.32 -12.16 -19.59
C LYS A 79 -5.01 -12.82 -20.78
N THR A 80 -5.73 -12.08 -21.61
CA THR A 80 -6.38 -12.65 -22.80
C THR A 80 -5.36 -12.99 -23.88
N GLU A 81 -4.32 -12.16 -24.05
CA GLU A 81 -3.19 -12.45 -24.96
C GLU A 81 -2.43 -13.71 -24.54
N LEU A 82 -2.10 -13.85 -23.26
CA LEU A 82 -1.47 -15.06 -22.72
C LEU A 82 -2.37 -16.30 -22.88
N GLY A 83 -3.68 -16.14 -22.65
CA GLY A 83 -4.65 -17.19 -22.89
C GLY A 83 -4.67 -17.67 -24.35
N GLY A 84 -4.63 -16.73 -25.30
CA GLY A 84 -4.51 -17.02 -26.73
C GLY A 84 -3.21 -17.77 -27.06
N ALA A 85 -2.07 -17.30 -26.53
CA ALA A 85 -0.78 -17.93 -26.74
C ALA A 85 -0.75 -19.39 -26.22
N ILE A 86 -1.41 -19.67 -25.10
CA ILE A 86 -1.54 -21.04 -24.55
C ILE A 86 -2.36 -21.94 -25.47
N VAL A 87 -3.49 -21.43 -26.00
CA VAL A 87 -4.34 -22.17 -26.94
C VAL A 87 -3.57 -22.49 -28.23
N ASP A 88 -2.84 -21.51 -28.77
CA ASP A 88 -2.01 -21.67 -29.97
C ASP A 88 -0.87 -22.68 -29.75
N ALA A 89 -0.18 -22.59 -28.61
CA ALA A 89 0.87 -23.55 -28.24
C ALA A 89 0.31 -24.98 -28.15
N ARG A 90 -0.89 -25.14 -27.58
CA ARG A 90 -1.57 -26.44 -27.48
C ARG A 90 -1.99 -26.98 -28.85
N ALA A 91 -2.44 -26.12 -29.76
CA ALA A 91 -2.75 -26.49 -31.14
C ALA A 91 -1.49 -26.96 -31.89
N ARG A 92 -0.35 -26.28 -31.72
CA ARG A 92 0.94 -26.68 -32.30
C ARG A 92 1.40 -28.03 -31.77
N LEU A 93 1.35 -28.25 -30.46
CA LEU A 93 1.72 -29.54 -29.84
C LEU A 93 0.88 -30.69 -30.38
N SER A 94 -0.43 -30.50 -30.52
CA SER A 94 -1.31 -31.53 -31.06
C SER A 94 -1.10 -31.78 -32.56
N SER A 95 -0.70 -30.77 -33.34
CA SER A 95 -0.26 -30.96 -34.72
C SER A 95 1.03 -31.77 -34.80
N ILE A 96 2.04 -31.42 -34.00
CA ILE A 96 3.33 -32.13 -33.93
C ILE A 96 3.10 -33.59 -33.51
N GLN A 97 2.22 -33.83 -32.54
CA GLN A 97 1.91 -35.18 -32.08
C GLN A 97 1.30 -36.05 -33.19
N ARG A 98 0.37 -35.50 -33.99
CA ARG A 98 -0.16 -36.22 -35.17
C ARG A 98 0.90 -36.48 -36.23
N GLU A 99 1.81 -35.53 -36.44
CA GLU A 99 2.92 -35.72 -37.38
C GLU A 99 3.83 -36.86 -36.92
N VAL A 100 4.22 -36.89 -35.64
CA VAL A 100 4.99 -37.98 -35.04
C VAL A 100 4.29 -39.32 -35.18
N GLU A 101 2.98 -39.38 -34.93
CA GLU A 101 2.19 -40.62 -35.04
C GLU A 101 2.07 -41.10 -36.49
N SER A 102 1.87 -40.18 -37.45
CA SER A 102 1.88 -40.51 -38.88
C SER A 102 3.24 -41.02 -39.35
N LEU A 103 4.33 -40.48 -38.78
CA LEU A 103 5.70 -40.89 -39.08
C LEU A 103 6.03 -42.26 -38.49
N ALA A 104 5.51 -42.59 -37.30
CA ALA A 104 5.69 -43.90 -36.68
C ALA A 104 5.01 -45.03 -37.48
N GLN A 105 3.94 -44.72 -38.22
CA GLN A 105 3.23 -45.66 -39.08
C GLN A 105 3.86 -45.83 -40.48
N ALA A 106 4.81 -44.96 -40.87
CA ALA A 106 5.53 -45.06 -42.13
C ALA A 106 6.84 -45.87 -41.97
N SER A 107 6.89 -47.06 -42.59
CA SER A 107 7.95 -48.08 -42.62
C SER A 107 9.43 -47.61 -42.73
N PRO A 108 10.43 -48.46 -42.38
CA PRO A 108 11.55 -48.08 -41.51
C PRO A 108 12.86 -47.49 -42.10
N PRO A 109 13.20 -47.42 -43.40
CA PRO A 109 14.53 -46.90 -43.75
C PRO A 109 14.61 -45.36 -43.73
N THR A 110 13.49 -44.63 -43.61
CA THR A 110 13.48 -43.16 -43.59
C THR A 110 13.35 -42.56 -42.18
N SER A 111 13.09 -43.41 -41.18
CA SER A 111 12.76 -43.02 -39.81
C SER A 111 13.96 -42.39 -39.07
N ALA A 112 15.18 -42.88 -39.28
CA ALA A 112 16.36 -42.36 -38.55
C ALA A 112 16.72 -40.92 -38.93
N ARG A 113 16.69 -40.59 -40.23
CA ARG A 113 17.08 -39.25 -40.71
C ARG A 113 16.03 -38.19 -40.40
N ARG A 114 14.75 -38.59 -40.32
CA ARG A 114 13.62 -37.71 -39.98
C ARG A 114 13.35 -37.64 -38.47
N ALA A 115 13.56 -38.70 -37.71
CA ALA A 115 13.55 -38.65 -36.24
C ALA A 115 14.62 -37.69 -35.71
N ALA A 116 15.79 -37.63 -36.35
CA ALA A 116 16.83 -36.65 -36.05
C ALA A 116 16.46 -35.19 -36.41
N ALA A 117 15.47 -34.98 -37.29
CA ALA A 117 14.93 -33.65 -37.59
C ALA A 117 13.87 -33.24 -36.56
N VAL A 118 12.96 -34.16 -36.21
CA VAL A 118 11.95 -33.93 -35.17
C VAL A 118 12.60 -33.72 -33.79
N ALA A 119 13.63 -34.50 -33.44
CA ALA A 119 14.37 -34.30 -32.20
C ALA A 119 15.02 -32.91 -32.14
N ARG A 120 15.53 -32.40 -33.26
CA ARG A 120 16.07 -31.03 -33.35
C ARG A 120 14.99 -29.96 -33.19
N SER A 121 13.83 -30.14 -33.81
CA SER A 121 12.70 -29.21 -33.65
C SER A 121 12.15 -29.21 -32.21
N ILE A 122 12.10 -30.39 -31.57
CA ILE A 122 11.71 -30.49 -30.15
C ILE A 122 12.74 -29.77 -29.28
N GLU A 123 14.04 -30.00 -29.49
CA GLU A 123 15.11 -29.33 -28.73
C GLU A 123 15.11 -27.81 -28.94
N GLU A 124 14.74 -27.33 -30.13
CA GLU A 124 14.61 -25.90 -30.42
C GLU A 124 13.39 -25.26 -29.74
N VAL A 125 12.23 -25.95 -29.74
CA VAL A 125 11.05 -25.51 -28.97
C VAL A 125 11.35 -25.55 -27.47
N ASP A 126 12.04 -26.58 -26.97
CA ASP A 126 12.42 -26.69 -25.56
C ASP A 126 13.43 -25.60 -25.18
N ARG A 127 14.34 -25.23 -26.09
CA ARG A 127 15.28 -24.11 -25.88
C ARG A 127 14.57 -22.75 -25.94
N GLU A 128 13.59 -22.55 -26.82
CA GLU A 128 12.79 -21.31 -26.87
C GLU A 128 11.92 -21.18 -25.61
N VAL A 129 11.26 -22.26 -25.20
CA VAL A 129 10.48 -22.33 -23.95
C VAL A 129 11.41 -22.15 -22.75
N ALA A 130 12.58 -22.79 -22.71
CA ALA A 130 13.57 -22.61 -21.66
C ALA A 130 14.08 -21.17 -21.62
N THR A 131 14.37 -20.51 -22.74
CA THR A 131 14.78 -19.08 -22.71
C THR A 131 13.67 -18.16 -22.22
N LYS A 132 12.39 -18.44 -22.53
CA LYS A 132 11.24 -17.68 -22.00
C LYS A 132 10.93 -18.00 -20.53
N VAL A 133 11.12 -19.24 -20.08
CA VAL A 133 10.84 -19.71 -18.71
C VAL A 133 12.01 -19.42 -17.76
N GLN A 134 13.25 -19.49 -18.24
CA GLN A 134 14.48 -19.22 -17.47
C GLN A 134 14.73 -17.72 -17.30
N GLY A 135 14.06 -16.87 -18.09
CA GLY A 135 13.83 -15.47 -17.75
C GLY A 135 12.97 -15.26 -16.48
N SER A 136 12.27 -16.30 -16.00
CA SER A 136 11.42 -16.23 -14.80
C SER A 136 11.79 -17.19 -13.66
N SER A 137 12.52 -18.29 -13.92
CA SER A 137 12.87 -19.26 -12.88
C SER A 137 14.19 -19.97 -13.17
N SER A 138 15.30 -19.46 -12.63
CA SER A 138 16.51 -20.27 -12.39
C SER A 138 16.74 -20.36 -10.90
N ASN A 139 16.84 -21.59 -10.39
CA ASN A 139 17.21 -21.86 -9.01
C ASN A 139 18.72 -21.57 -8.89
N PRO A 140 19.14 -20.53 -8.14
CA PRO A 140 20.50 -20.05 -8.24
C PRO A 140 21.50 -20.97 -7.53
N ALA A 141 22.69 -21.11 -8.11
CA ALA A 141 23.86 -21.68 -7.46
C ALA A 141 24.12 -20.98 -6.09
N PRO A 142 24.82 -21.62 -5.13
CA PRO A 142 24.99 -21.07 -3.76
C PRO A 142 25.52 -19.63 -3.70
N GLY A 143 26.34 -19.21 -4.66
CA GLY A 143 26.79 -17.81 -4.79
C GLY A 143 25.77 -16.85 -5.45
N ALA A 144 24.93 -17.36 -6.34
CA ALA A 144 23.88 -16.58 -7.00
C ALA A 144 22.65 -16.37 -6.09
N ALA A 145 22.43 -17.23 -5.09
CA ALA A 145 21.38 -17.02 -4.09
C ALA A 145 21.66 -15.76 -3.26
N SER A 146 22.94 -15.53 -2.94
CA SER A 146 23.40 -14.34 -2.24
C SER A 146 23.18 -13.05 -3.05
N SER A 147 23.38 -13.09 -4.37
CA SER A 147 23.09 -11.93 -5.23
C SER A 147 21.60 -11.69 -5.36
N ALA A 148 20.78 -12.74 -5.52
CA ALA A 148 19.33 -12.61 -5.65
C ALA A 148 18.66 -11.99 -4.41
N ILE A 149 19.14 -12.31 -3.20
CA ILE A 149 18.64 -11.68 -1.96
C ILE A 149 19.00 -10.20 -1.93
N ASN A 150 20.23 -9.85 -2.30
CA ASN A 150 20.65 -8.45 -2.36
C ASN A 150 19.82 -7.66 -3.38
N ASP A 151 19.56 -8.24 -4.56
CA ASP A 151 18.73 -7.62 -5.60
C ASP A 151 17.30 -7.41 -5.11
N ALA A 152 16.73 -8.39 -4.39
CA ALA A 152 15.40 -8.26 -3.80
C ALA A 152 15.36 -7.18 -2.70
N ILE A 153 16.37 -7.12 -1.83
CA ILE A 153 16.50 -6.06 -0.81
C ILE A 153 16.60 -4.69 -1.48
N GLN A 154 17.40 -4.53 -2.54
CA GLN A 154 17.50 -3.28 -3.29
C GLN A 154 16.15 -2.90 -3.92
N ARG A 155 15.45 -3.86 -4.52
CA ARG A 155 14.11 -3.64 -5.13
C ARG A 155 13.04 -3.28 -4.11
N LEU A 156 13.19 -3.66 -2.84
CA LEU A 156 12.32 -3.24 -1.75
C LEU A 156 12.37 -1.71 -1.52
N PHE A 157 13.43 -1.05 -1.99
CA PHE A 157 13.67 0.40 -1.92
C PHE A 157 13.38 1.12 -3.25
N ALA A 158 12.82 0.45 -4.26
CA ALA A 158 12.46 1.08 -5.53
C ALA A 158 11.38 2.16 -5.39
N ASP A 159 11.34 3.12 -6.31
CA ASP A 159 10.34 4.21 -6.30
C ASP A 159 8.93 3.73 -6.64
N ASP A 160 8.81 2.70 -7.48
CA ASP A 160 7.53 2.15 -7.91
C ASP A 160 6.99 1.08 -6.93
N ALA A 161 5.66 1.07 -6.73
CA ALA A 161 5.03 0.18 -5.77
C ALA A 161 5.08 -1.30 -6.19
N ALA A 162 4.93 -1.59 -7.49
CA ALA A 162 4.88 -2.95 -8.01
C ALA A 162 6.19 -3.72 -7.79
N THR A 163 7.34 -3.06 -7.98
CA THR A 163 8.66 -3.63 -7.73
C THR A 163 8.87 -3.92 -6.26
N ARG A 164 8.43 -3.03 -5.36
CA ARG A 164 8.53 -3.27 -3.91
C ARG A 164 7.66 -4.44 -3.44
N ILE A 165 6.43 -4.55 -3.95
CA ILE A 165 5.53 -5.67 -3.64
C ILE A 165 6.13 -6.99 -4.08
N ARG A 166 6.63 -7.07 -5.33
CA ARG A 166 7.28 -8.28 -5.85
C ARG A 166 8.53 -8.65 -5.04
N ALA A 167 9.31 -7.66 -4.62
CA ALA A 167 10.47 -7.88 -3.77
C ALA A 167 10.09 -8.44 -2.38
N TYR A 168 9.06 -7.86 -1.75
CA TYR A 168 8.52 -8.34 -0.48
C TYR A 168 8.05 -9.80 -0.57
N GLU A 169 7.21 -10.13 -1.56
CA GLU A 169 6.70 -11.49 -1.76
C GLU A 169 7.83 -12.49 -1.98
N TRP A 170 8.84 -12.11 -2.77
CA TRP A 170 10.01 -12.95 -3.02
C TRP A 170 10.84 -13.20 -1.75
N LEU A 171 11.05 -12.16 -0.93
CA LEU A 171 11.77 -12.27 0.34
C LEU A 171 11.02 -13.15 1.34
N MET A 172 9.71 -12.97 1.48
CA MET A 172 8.88 -13.75 2.39
C MET A 172 8.77 -15.21 1.97
N ALA A 173 8.77 -15.52 0.67
CA ALA A 173 8.78 -16.90 0.20
C ALA A 173 10.07 -17.67 0.55
N ARG A 174 11.15 -16.95 0.85
CA ARG A 174 12.48 -17.52 1.14
C ARG A 174 12.98 -17.27 2.56
N SER A 175 12.21 -16.57 3.39
CA SER A 175 12.62 -16.16 4.74
C SER A 175 13.06 -17.32 5.63
N ASN A 176 12.45 -18.48 5.44
CA ASN A 176 12.69 -19.66 6.28
C ASN A 176 13.92 -20.46 5.84
N GLN A 177 14.55 -20.09 4.72
CA GLN A 177 15.69 -20.79 4.12
C GLN A 177 17.00 -20.03 4.32
N ASP A 178 16.95 -18.72 4.61
CA ASP A 178 18.15 -17.89 4.69
C ASP A 178 18.13 -16.93 5.88
N THR A 179 18.94 -17.25 6.90
CA THR A 179 19.10 -16.45 8.11
C THR A 179 19.89 -15.16 7.88
N THR A 180 20.52 -14.98 6.73
CA THR A 180 21.30 -13.78 6.36
C THR A 180 20.44 -12.64 5.84
N ILE A 181 19.14 -12.86 5.60
CA ILE A 181 18.20 -11.82 5.15
C ILE A 181 18.17 -10.64 6.12
N VAL A 182 18.06 -10.91 7.44
CA VAL A 182 17.97 -9.85 8.46
C VAL A 182 19.20 -8.94 8.48
N PRO A 183 20.44 -9.43 8.65
CA PRO A 183 21.60 -8.54 8.69
C PRO A 183 21.80 -7.76 7.38
N ARG A 184 21.52 -8.36 6.22
CA ARG A 184 21.60 -7.68 4.92
C ARG A 184 20.57 -6.56 4.78
N LEU A 185 19.31 -6.85 5.14
CA LEU A 185 18.21 -5.88 5.10
C LEU A 185 18.49 -4.70 6.04
N LEU A 186 18.97 -4.98 7.25
CA LEU A 186 19.34 -3.95 8.23
C LEU A 186 20.51 -3.09 7.74
N SER A 187 21.52 -3.69 7.11
CA SER A 187 22.63 -2.93 6.50
C SER A 187 22.12 -1.99 5.43
N TYR A 188 21.36 -2.51 4.46
CA TYR A 188 20.86 -1.71 3.34
C TYR A 188 19.94 -0.57 3.81
N ALA A 189 19.08 -0.83 4.80
CA ALA A 189 18.19 0.18 5.38
C ALA A 189 18.97 1.29 6.10
N ARG A 190 20.07 0.96 6.80
CA ARG A 190 20.93 1.95 7.46
C ARG A 190 21.68 2.83 6.46
N ASP A 191 22.07 2.27 5.32
CA ASP A 191 22.76 3.00 4.25
C ASP A 191 21.80 3.89 3.43
N ASN A 192 20.48 3.67 3.54
CA ASN A 192 19.45 4.40 2.79
C ASN A 192 18.34 4.97 3.70
N PRO A 193 18.68 5.76 4.75
CA PRO A 193 17.71 6.17 5.75
C PRO A 193 16.66 7.17 5.21
N GLU A 194 17.02 7.95 4.19
CA GLU A 194 16.13 8.96 3.59
C GLU A 194 15.00 8.36 2.75
N ASN A 195 15.13 7.09 2.32
CA ASN A 195 14.10 6.41 1.54
C ASN A 195 12.98 5.90 2.45
N ARG A 196 12.03 6.79 2.77
CA ARG A 196 10.92 6.51 3.70
C ARG A 196 10.10 5.27 3.31
N ASN A 197 9.86 5.08 2.02
CA ASN A 197 9.12 3.93 1.52
C ASN A 197 9.94 2.63 1.71
N GLY A 198 11.22 2.66 1.39
CA GLY A 198 12.12 1.52 1.58
C GLY A 198 12.26 1.12 3.05
N VAL A 199 12.47 2.09 3.95
CA VAL A 199 12.54 1.85 5.40
C VAL A 199 11.23 1.27 5.93
N TYR A 200 10.08 1.83 5.53
CA TYR A 200 8.78 1.26 5.86
C TYR A 200 8.66 -0.20 5.43
N ASN A 201 9.02 -0.52 4.17
CA ASN A 201 8.90 -1.89 3.67
C ASN A 201 9.91 -2.84 4.33
N ALA A 202 11.12 -2.37 4.67
CA ALA A 202 12.08 -3.14 5.45
C ALA A 202 11.49 -3.55 6.80
N LEU A 203 10.80 -2.63 7.50
CA LEU A 203 10.11 -2.96 8.75
C LEU A 203 8.94 -3.94 8.53
N VAL A 204 8.21 -3.84 7.42
CA VAL A 204 7.14 -4.80 7.09
C VAL A 204 7.72 -6.19 6.87
N VAL A 205 8.85 -6.33 6.17
CA VAL A 205 9.56 -7.60 6.04
C VAL A 205 9.94 -8.14 7.42
N LEU A 206 10.61 -7.35 8.26
CA LEU A 206 10.97 -7.76 9.62
C LEU A 206 9.75 -8.19 10.45
N ASN A 207 8.61 -7.51 10.28
CA ASN A 207 7.36 -7.86 10.93
C ASN A 207 6.70 -9.14 10.37
N GLY A 208 7.10 -9.61 9.19
CA GLY A 208 6.66 -10.88 8.61
C GLY A 208 7.54 -12.07 8.97
N LEU A 209 8.81 -11.86 9.33
CA LEU A 209 9.75 -12.94 9.62
C LEU A 209 9.42 -13.69 10.91
N GLU A 210 9.87 -14.93 11.03
CA GLU A 210 9.77 -15.73 12.26
C GLU A 210 10.56 -15.12 13.41
N SER A 211 10.06 -15.31 14.63
CA SER A 211 10.61 -14.73 15.85
C SER A 211 12.08 -15.10 16.08
N SER A 212 12.42 -16.38 15.93
CA SER A 212 13.77 -16.92 16.10
C SER A 212 14.80 -16.28 15.16
N THR A 213 14.38 -15.89 13.95
CA THR A 213 15.24 -15.23 12.97
C THR A 213 15.60 -13.79 13.39
N LEU A 214 14.75 -13.15 14.20
CA LEU A 214 14.96 -11.78 14.67
C LEU A 214 15.88 -11.71 15.90
N GLU A 215 15.88 -12.74 16.76
CA GLU A 215 16.61 -12.78 18.05
C GLU A 215 18.08 -12.43 17.90
N ALA A 216 18.76 -13.05 16.94
CA ALA A 216 20.19 -12.85 16.70
C ALA A 216 20.55 -11.40 16.31
N ASN A 217 19.57 -10.59 15.92
CA ASN A 217 19.76 -9.21 15.44
C ASN A 217 18.94 -8.19 16.23
N ALA A 218 18.42 -8.55 17.41
CA ALA A 218 17.46 -7.73 18.17
C ALA A 218 17.94 -6.29 18.42
N THR A 219 19.20 -6.10 18.80
CA THR A 219 19.78 -4.75 19.03
C THR A 219 19.77 -3.92 17.75
N ALA A 220 20.22 -4.49 16.64
CA ALA A 220 20.29 -3.79 15.35
C ALA A 220 18.88 -3.47 14.79
N ILE A 221 17.89 -4.30 15.08
CA ILE A 221 16.48 -4.02 14.76
C ILE A 221 15.97 -2.86 15.60
N ALA A 222 16.25 -2.85 16.91
CA ALA A 222 15.83 -1.77 17.81
C ALA A 222 16.41 -0.40 17.40
N ASP A 223 17.67 -0.36 16.94
CA ASP A 223 18.29 0.86 16.43
C ASP A 223 17.57 1.36 15.16
N LEU A 224 17.23 0.45 14.24
CA LEU A 224 16.49 0.80 13.03
C LEU A 224 15.07 1.30 13.35
N THR A 225 14.34 0.63 14.25
CA THR A 225 12.97 1.02 14.62
C THR A 225 12.96 2.40 15.30
N ALA A 226 13.95 2.71 16.15
CA ALA A 226 14.09 4.02 16.77
C ALA A 226 14.23 5.14 15.72
N GLY A 227 15.09 4.97 14.72
CA GLY A 227 15.26 5.95 13.63
C GLY A 227 14.02 6.06 12.74
N ALA A 228 13.42 4.92 12.38
CA ALA A 228 12.28 4.85 11.45
C ALA A 228 11.01 5.53 11.99
N ARG A 229 10.83 5.60 13.32
CA ARG A 229 9.70 6.31 13.95
C ARG A 229 9.65 7.80 13.63
N LEU A 230 10.78 8.41 13.28
CA LEU A 230 10.86 9.82 12.89
C LEU A 230 10.33 10.07 11.47
N GLN A 231 10.06 9.03 10.69
CA GLN A 231 9.70 9.15 9.27
C GLN A 231 8.19 9.31 9.01
N GLY A 232 7.36 9.18 10.05
CA GLY A 232 5.92 9.41 9.98
C GLY A 232 5.11 8.39 10.79
N PRO A 233 3.81 8.66 11.02
CA PRO A 233 2.96 7.85 11.89
C PRO A 233 2.85 6.40 11.40
N ARG A 234 2.65 6.20 10.09
CA ARG A 234 2.53 4.86 9.51
C ARG A 234 3.79 4.00 9.73
N THR A 235 4.97 4.58 9.56
CA THR A 235 6.25 3.88 9.81
C THR A 235 6.45 3.62 11.30
N ALA A 236 6.06 4.58 12.16
CA ALA A 236 6.14 4.42 13.60
C ALA A 236 5.25 3.28 14.13
N ASP A 237 4.06 3.06 13.56
CA ASP A 237 3.16 1.97 13.96
C ASP A 237 3.75 0.60 13.64
N VAL A 238 4.35 0.44 12.46
CA VAL A 238 5.04 -0.81 12.08
C VAL A 238 6.28 -1.03 12.94
N ALA A 239 7.06 0.03 13.18
CA ALA A 239 8.23 -0.03 14.07
C ALA A 239 7.85 -0.51 15.48
N ALA A 240 6.77 0.04 16.06
CA ALA A 240 6.25 -0.39 17.35
C ALA A 240 5.78 -1.86 17.35
N SER A 241 5.20 -2.32 16.23
CA SER A 241 4.78 -3.72 16.07
C SER A 241 5.98 -4.67 16.08
N VAL A 242 7.06 -4.33 15.37
CA VAL A 242 8.31 -5.10 15.37
C VAL A 242 8.94 -5.15 16.77
N GLU A 243 9.04 -4.01 17.45
CA GLU A 243 9.56 -3.94 18.83
C GLU A 243 8.73 -4.79 19.81
N LEU A 244 7.40 -4.75 19.68
CA LEU A 244 6.51 -5.56 20.52
C LEU A 244 6.74 -7.05 20.30
N ARG A 245 7.00 -7.48 19.07
CA ARG A 245 7.33 -8.88 18.77
C ARG A 245 8.65 -9.31 19.41
N LEU A 246 9.68 -8.47 19.35
CA LEU A 246 10.97 -8.74 20.00
C LEU A 246 10.85 -8.90 21.52
N ARG A 247 9.92 -8.18 22.17
CA ARG A 247 9.72 -8.26 23.64
C ARG A 247 8.93 -9.48 24.12
N ARG A 248 8.21 -10.16 23.22
CA ARG A 248 7.37 -11.32 23.57
C ARG A 248 8.12 -12.65 23.51
N GLN A 249 9.38 -12.61 23.10
CA GLN A 249 10.30 -13.75 23.08
C GLN A 249 11.01 -13.83 24.43
#